data_AF-A0A1Q6SUE0-F1
#
_entry.id   AF-A0A1Q6SUE0-F1
#
_cell.length_a   1.000
_cell.length_b   1.000
_cell.length_c   1.000
_cell.angle_alpha   90.00
_cell.angle_beta   90.00
_cell.angle_gamma   90.00
#
_symmetry.space_group_name_H-M   'P 1'
#
loop_
_entity.id
_entity.type
_entity.pdbx_description
1 polymer ?
#
loop_
_entity_poly.entity_id
_entity_poly.type
_entity_poly.pdbx_seq_one_letter_code
_entity_poly.pdbx_strand_id
1 'polypeptide(L)'
;MLSCGRSEGTGETSDTVTDKISETGGEDKVNISESAKKEWVLASSRAEMRIRAGDTGFSVESLCALEDKYDWISAAVKETALVSSVIDEETGSTVNLNWKYEKGVLEEGTEHLSLTLYFCDSNSMLTYTARFRCLKKSETFEVCGAYANNSARNARINISSVFALSFSADEPIKAWTFKKQSGEAEGYNQFPGSGHYITDFSDGMTEVRVETNVNQDWGGNGYIPIVYYTLGDLRGLYTAVEWSSCAIYAKQEGDVINERVALSPSRTFSAL
;
A
#
# COMPACT_ATOMS: atom_id res chain seq x y z
N MET A 1 -12.60 -10.53 -16.47
CA MET A 1 -12.18 -11.91 -16.76
C MET A 1 -10.65 -11.93 -16.70
N LEU A 2 -10.06 -12.46 -15.63
CA LEU A 2 -8.62 -12.66 -15.49
C LEU A 2 -8.40 -14.15 -15.25
N SER A 3 -7.67 -14.80 -16.17
CA SER A 3 -7.26 -16.19 -16.05
C SER A 3 -5.93 -16.27 -15.33
N CYS A 4 -5.87 -17.00 -14.22
CA CYS A 4 -4.62 -17.36 -13.56
C CYS A 4 -4.05 -18.61 -14.24
N GLY A 5 -2.96 -18.45 -15.00
CA GLY A 5 -2.14 -19.57 -15.45
C GLY A 5 -1.13 -19.93 -14.36
N ARG A 6 -1.18 -21.17 -13.88
CA ARG A 6 -0.24 -21.72 -12.89
C ARG A 6 0.98 -22.28 -13.62
N SER A 7 2.20 -21.84 -13.29
CA SER A 7 3.39 -22.66 -13.51
C SER A 7 3.61 -23.50 -12.26
N GLU A 8 3.41 -24.81 -12.38
CA GLU A 8 3.76 -25.76 -11.32
C GLU A 8 5.29 -25.77 -11.15
N GLY A 9 5.73 -25.38 -9.96
CA GLY A 9 7.13 -25.42 -9.56
C GLY A 9 7.21 -25.58 -8.04
N THR A 10 7.46 -26.81 -7.60
CA THR A 10 7.80 -27.15 -6.23
C THR A 10 9.13 -26.52 -5.85
N GLY A 11 9.20 -25.85 -4.69
CA GLY A 11 10.46 -25.47 -4.07
C GLY A 11 10.44 -24.06 -3.50
N GLU A 12 10.78 -23.97 -2.22
CA GLU A 12 11.14 -22.73 -1.54
C GLU A 12 12.05 -21.89 -2.45
N THR A 13 11.59 -20.69 -2.81
CA THR A 13 12.45 -19.65 -3.34
C THR A 13 12.18 -18.41 -2.50
N SER A 14 13.16 -18.04 -1.69
CA SER A 14 13.23 -16.68 -1.17
C SER A 14 13.44 -15.78 -2.38
N ASP A 15 12.39 -15.08 -2.80
CA ASP A 15 12.50 -14.01 -3.78
C ASP A 15 13.30 -12.88 -3.16
N THR A 16 14.61 -13.02 -3.25
CA THR A 16 15.57 -11.92 -3.10
C THR A 16 15.55 -11.21 -4.44
N VAL A 17 14.72 -10.17 -4.53
CA VAL A 17 14.83 -9.19 -5.62
C VAL A 17 16.07 -8.37 -5.32
N THR A 18 17.22 -8.86 -5.81
CA THR A 18 18.46 -8.10 -5.83
C THR A 18 18.45 -7.23 -7.08
N ASP A 19 17.78 -6.08 -7.02
CA ASP A 19 17.95 -5.06 -8.05
C ASP A 19 19.36 -4.47 -7.92
N LYS A 20 20.30 -5.06 -8.67
CA LYS A 20 21.59 -4.43 -8.96
C LYS A 20 21.29 -3.12 -9.69
N ILE A 21 21.54 -2.01 -9.02
CA ILE A 21 21.63 -0.70 -9.67
C ILE A 21 22.80 -0.76 -10.65
N SER A 22 22.51 -1.06 -11.92
CA SER A 22 23.49 -0.92 -13.00
C SER A 22 23.54 0.54 -13.41
N GLU A 23 24.56 1.25 -12.97
CA GLU A 23 24.97 2.51 -13.59
C GLU A 23 25.34 2.23 -15.05
N THR A 24 24.43 2.52 -15.97
CA THR A 24 24.78 2.73 -17.37
C THR A 24 24.20 4.07 -17.80
N GLY A 25 25.12 4.97 -18.17
CA GLY A 25 24.81 6.29 -18.67
C GLY A 25 23.99 6.24 -19.95
N GLY A 26 23.07 7.19 -20.03
CA GLY A 26 22.29 7.54 -21.22
C GLY A 26 21.70 8.91 -20.95
N GLU A 27 22.10 9.87 -21.78
CA GLU A 27 21.78 11.28 -21.67
C GLU A 27 20.26 11.54 -21.77
N ASP A 28 19.87 12.72 -21.30
CA ASP A 28 18.50 13.27 -21.20
C ASP A 28 17.66 12.79 -20.00
N LYS A 29 18.25 12.84 -18.80
CA LYS A 29 17.47 13.05 -17.58
C LYS A 29 17.20 14.54 -17.45
N VAL A 30 15.95 14.95 -17.68
CA VAL A 30 15.46 16.23 -17.19
C VAL A 30 15.58 16.17 -15.66
N ASN A 31 16.68 16.71 -15.12
CA ASN A 31 16.77 17.07 -13.72
C ASN A 31 15.78 18.21 -13.51
N ILE A 32 14.50 17.88 -13.29
CA ILE A 32 13.58 18.83 -12.69
C ILE A 32 14.12 19.04 -11.28
N SER A 33 14.73 20.20 -11.05
CA SER A 33 15.06 20.68 -9.71
C SER A 33 13.74 20.95 -8.97
N GLU A 34 13.08 19.90 -8.50
CA GLU A 34 11.78 19.93 -7.84
C GLU A 34 11.90 19.96 -6.31
N SER A 35 13.02 20.47 -5.79
CA SER A 35 13.25 20.65 -4.34
C SER A 35 12.30 21.68 -3.69
N ALA A 36 11.42 22.33 -4.45
CA ALA A 36 10.44 23.29 -3.93
C ALA A 36 9.02 22.71 -3.74
N LYS A 37 8.64 21.61 -4.42
CA LYS A 37 7.29 21.03 -4.28
C LYS A 37 7.42 19.54 -3.98
N LYS A 38 7.25 19.18 -2.70
CA LYS A 38 7.12 17.80 -2.24
C LYS A 38 5.74 17.22 -2.57
N GLU A 39 5.17 17.56 -3.73
CA GLU A 39 3.80 17.23 -4.09
C GLU A 39 3.71 16.93 -5.59
N TRP A 40 3.08 15.81 -5.94
CA TRP A 40 2.99 15.28 -7.30
C TRP A 40 1.57 14.86 -7.63
N VAL A 41 1.26 14.88 -8.92
CA VAL A 41 0.00 14.38 -9.48
C VAL A 41 0.33 13.22 -10.39
N LEU A 42 -0.25 12.06 -10.09
CA LEU A 42 -0.17 10.86 -10.90
C LEU A 42 -1.55 10.64 -11.54
N ALA A 43 -1.67 10.91 -12.85
CA ALA A 43 -2.95 10.92 -13.55
C ALA A 43 -2.99 9.90 -14.69
N SER A 44 -4.04 9.09 -14.73
CA SER A 44 -4.42 8.31 -15.89
C SER A 44 -5.49 9.04 -16.70
N SER A 45 -5.98 8.41 -17.77
CA SER A 45 -7.17 8.89 -18.50
C SER A 45 -8.49 8.75 -17.74
N ARG A 46 -8.50 8.08 -16.57
CA ARG A 46 -9.72 7.78 -15.80
C ARG A 46 -9.68 8.20 -14.34
N ALA A 47 -8.50 8.37 -13.75
CA ALA A 47 -8.36 8.75 -12.35
C ALA A 47 -7.10 9.59 -12.12
N GLU A 48 -7.11 10.37 -11.05
CA GLU A 48 -5.98 11.18 -10.58
C GLU A 48 -5.70 10.87 -9.10
N MET A 49 -4.42 10.68 -8.76
CA MET A 49 -3.95 10.60 -7.38
C MET A 49 -2.98 11.74 -7.13
N ARG A 50 -3.20 12.51 -6.07
CA ARG A 50 -2.25 13.53 -5.58
C ARG A 50 -1.50 13.02 -4.37
N ILE A 51 -0.18 13.11 -4.42
CA ILE A 51 0.72 12.54 -3.41
C ILE A 51 1.60 13.65 -2.86
N ARG A 52 1.76 13.73 -1.53
CA ARG A 52 2.70 14.63 -0.88
C ARG A 52 3.72 13.83 -0.07
N ALA A 53 4.99 14.24 -0.12
CA ALA A 53 6.02 13.72 0.78
C ALA A 53 6.18 14.63 2.01
N GLY A 54 6.16 14.02 3.19
CA GLY A 54 6.61 14.60 4.44
C GLY A 54 8.11 14.40 4.64
N ASP A 55 8.63 14.77 5.82
CA ASP A 55 10.00 14.39 6.20
C ASP A 55 10.08 12.93 6.67
N THR A 56 8.97 12.40 7.21
CA THR A 56 8.89 11.10 7.89
C THR A 56 7.97 10.09 7.20
N GLY A 57 7.54 10.38 5.97
CA GLY A 57 6.54 9.58 5.29
C GLY A 57 5.94 10.30 4.09
N PHE A 58 4.77 9.82 3.66
CA PHE A 58 4.03 10.36 2.53
C PHE A 58 2.52 10.26 2.77
N SER A 59 1.75 11.07 2.07
CA SER A 59 0.28 11.08 2.13
C SER A 59 -0.33 11.10 0.73
N VAL A 60 -1.51 10.50 0.61
CA VAL A 60 -2.39 10.71 -0.53
C VAL A 60 -3.35 11.84 -0.16
N GLU A 61 -3.24 12.95 -0.87
CA GLU A 61 -4.00 14.18 -0.62
C GLU A 61 -5.31 14.25 -1.41
N SER A 62 -5.40 13.46 -2.49
CA SER A 62 -6.56 13.39 -3.38
C SER A 62 -6.55 12.05 -4.11
N LEU A 63 -7.72 11.46 -4.28
CA LEU A 63 -7.95 10.25 -5.08
C LEU A 63 -9.28 10.41 -5.81
N CYS A 64 -9.21 10.84 -7.07
CA CYS A 64 -10.36 11.30 -7.82
C CYS A 64 -10.60 10.44 -9.07
N ALA A 65 -11.82 9.94 -9.24
CA ALA A 65 -12.28 9.39 -10.52
C ALA A 65 -12.67 10.54 -11.46
N LEU A 66 -12.14 10.57 -12.68
CA LEU A 66 -12.29 11.71 -13.59
C LEU A 66 -13.67 11.79 -14.26
N GLU A 67 -14.41 10.67 -14.32
CA GLU A 67 -15.74 10.62 -14.94
C GLU A 67 -16.77 11.44 -14.15
N ASP A 68 -16.82 11.26 -12.83
CA ASP A 68 -17.77 11.94 -11.95
C ASP A 68 -17.12 13.04 -11.10
N LYS A 69 -15.80 13.17 -11.17
CA LYS A 69 -14.98 14.13 -10.41
C LYS A 69 -15.16 14.03 -8.91
N TYR A 70 -15.56 12.85 -8.43
CA TYR A 70 -15.66 12.59 -7.00
C TYR A 70 -14.26 12.35 -6.44
N ASP A 71 -13.87 13.12 -5.42
CA ASP A 71 -12.62 12.93 -4.68
C ASP A 71 -12.92 12.22 -3.37
N TRP A 72 -12.33 11.04 -3.20
CA TRP A 72 -12.51 10.25 -1.98
C TRP A 72 -11.80 10.88 -0.78
N ILE A 73 -10.71 11.62 -1.00
CA ILE A 73 -9.93 12.17 0.11
C ILE A 73 -10.50 13.53 0.50
N SER A 74 -10.94 13.61 1.75
CA SER A 74 -11.30 14.89 2.37
C SER A 74 -10.26 15.29 3.41
N ALA A 75 -10.40 16.51 3.94
CA ALA A 75 -9.37 17.28 4.65
C ALA A 75 -8.58 16.59 5.78
N ALA A 76 -9.03 15.44 6.29
CA ALA A 76 -8.27 14.63 7.25
C ALA A 76 -7.30 13.68 6.53
N VAL A 77 -6.24 14.24 5.95
CA VAL A 77 -5.21 13.43 5.28
C VAL A 77 -4.35 12.71 6.32
N LYS A 78 -4.19 11.40 6.15
CA LYS A 78 -3.34 10.57 7.02
C LYS A 78 -2.02 10.25 6.33
N GLU A 79 -0.94 10.54 7.04
CA GLU A 79 0.41 10.18 6.60
C GLU A 79 0.63 8.67 6.78
N THR A 80 1.16 8.02 5.74
CA THR A 80 1.84 6.74 5.86
C THR A 80 3.21 6.99 6.47
N ALA A 81 3.29 6.89 7.79
CA ALA A 81 4.52 7.09 8.53
C ALA A 81 5.50 5.93 8.32
N LEU A 82 6.78 6.26 8.13
CA LEU A 82 7.87 5.29 8.12
C LEU A 82 8.13 4.75 9.53
N VAL A 83 8.79 3.59 9.64
CA VAL A 83 9.15 3.03 10.94
C VAL A 83 10.01 4.02 11.74
N SER A 84 9.62 4.31 12.98
CA SER A 84 10.31 5.31 13.81
C SER A 84 11.55 4.77 14.52
N SER A 85 11.72 3.45 14.57
CA SER A 85 12.84 2.80 15.24
C SER A 85 13.10 1.40 14.70
N VAL A 86 14.31 0.93 14.96
CA VAL A 86 14.77 -0.44 14.68
C VAL A 86 15.39 -1.05 15.93
N ILE A 87 15.52 -2.37 15.93
CA ILE A 87 16.27 -3.11 16.95
C ILE A 87 17.59 -3.53 16.31
N ASP A 88 18.70 -3.07 16.87
CA ASP A 88 20.03 -3.57 16.53
C ASP A 88 20.13 -5.01 17.07
N GLU A 89 20.31 -5.98 16.18
CA GLU A 89 20.26 -7.41 16.54
C GLU A 89 21.51 -7.88 17.30
N GLU A 90 22.62 -7.15 17.23
CA GLU A 90 23.85 -7.49 17.95
C GLU A 90 23.79 -7.07 19.42
N THR A 91 23.22 -5.88 19.67
CA THR A 91 23.16 -5.27 21.00
C THR A 91 21.79 -5.42 21.66
N GLY A 92 20.75 -5.80 20.91
CA GLY A 92 19.36 -5.81 21.34
C GLY A 92 18.77 -4.42 21.61
N SER A 93 19.51 -3.34 21.31
CA SER A 93 19.11 -1.98 21.64
C SER A 93 18.15 -1.40 20.61
N THR A 94 17.23 -0.56 21.06
CA THR A 94 16.35 0.21 20.17
C THR A 94 17.08 1.46 19.68
N VAL A 95 17.14 1.64 18.36
CA VAL A 95 17.71 2.81 17.70
C VAL A 95 16.58 3.60 17.05
N ASN A 96 16.44 4.87 17.42
CA ASN A 96 15.46 5.76 16.81
C ASN A 96 15.94 6.22 15.44
N LEU A 97 15.04 6.20 14.47
CA LEU A 97 15.32 6.65 13.11
C LEU A 97 14.95 8.11 12.95
N ASN A 98 15.78 8.83 12.19
CA ASN A 98 15.52 10.20 11.79
C ASN A 98 15.46 10.30 10.26
N TRP A 99 14.34 9.84 9.71
CA TRP A 99 14.09 9.87 8.27
C TRP A 99 14.15 11.29 7.72
N LYS A 100 14.70 11.39 6.52
CA LYS A 100 14.69 12.59 5.69
C LYS A 100 14.25 12.21 4.30
N TYR A 101 13.33 13.00 3.75
CA TYR A 101 13.05 12.98 2.33
C TYR A 101 14.28 13.43 1.54
N GLU A 102 14.68 12.66 0.54
CA GLU A 102 15.80 12.99 -0.34
C GLU A 102 15.32 13.57 -1.67
N LYS A 103 14.44 12.84 -2.37
CA LYS A 103 13.97 13.22 -3.71
C LYS A 103 12.73 12.44 -4.12
N GLY A 104 12.05 12.96 -5.13
CA GLY A 104 10.98 12.31 -5.88
C GLY A 104 11.40 12.24 -7.34
N VAL A 105 11.11 11.13 -8.01
CA VAL A 105 11.41 10.92 -9.43
C VAL A 105 10.13 10.48 -10.13
N LEU A 106 9.69 11.28 -11.10
CA LEU A 106 8.57 10.95 -11.98
C LEU A 106 9.12 10.34 -13.27
N GLU A 107 8.61 9.18 -13.63
CA GLU A 107 8.98 8.45 -14.85
C GLU A 107 7.73 8.17 -15.68
N GLU A 108 7.79 8.55 -16.95
CA GLU A 108 6.73 8.25 -17.92
C GLU A 108 7.17 7.10 -18.82
N GLY A 109 6.49 5.96 -18.68
CA GLY A 109 6.59 4.84 -19.60
C GLY A 109 5.49 4.86 -20.67
N THR A 110 5.56 3.92 -21.61
CA THR A 110 4.56 3.81 -22.69
C THR A 110 3.14 3.58 -22.16
N GLU A 111 2.99 2.67 -21.19
CA GLU A 111 1.68 2.23 -20.67
C GLU A 111 1.39 2.67 -19.23
N HIS A 112 2.39 3.20 -18.53
CA HIS A 112 2.26 3.57 -17.12
C HIS A 112 3.01 4.85 -16.80
N LEU A 113 2.57 5.52 -15.74
CA LEU A 113 3.32 6.56 -15.05
C LEU A 113 3.80 6.00 -13.71
N SER A 114 4.98 6.40 -13.26
CA SER A 114 5.52 6.01 -11.96
C SER A 114 6.11 7.20 -11.22
N LEU A 115 5.80 7.31 -9.94
CA LEU A 115 6.45 8.22 -9.01
C LEU A 115 7.21 7.39 -7.99
N THR A 116 8.50 7.68 -7.81
CA THR A 116 9.33 7.05 -6.77
C THR A 116 9.82 8.10 -5.79
N LEU A 117 9.49 7.92 -4.51
CA LEU A 117 9.93 8.75 -3.39
C LEU A 117 11.05 8.04 -2.62
N TYR A 118 12.12 8.78 -2.32
CA TYR A 118 13.30 8.27 -1.62
C TYR A 118 13.45 8.96 -0.26
N PHE A 119 13.66 8.16 0.77
CA PHE A 119 13.91 8.59 2.13
C PHE A 119 15.17 7.92 2.68
N CYS A 120 15.91 8.62 3.51
CA CYS A 120 17.11 8.07 4.16
C CYS A 120 17.18 8.45 5.65
N ASP A 121 17.79 7.58 6.44
CA ASP A 121 18.42 7.94 7.70
C ASP A 121 19.91 7.65 7.59
N SER A 122 20.70 8.71 7.39
CA SER A 122 22.16 8.58 7.19
C SER A 122 22.89 8.10 8.45
N ASN A 123 22.35 8.31 9.66
CA ASN A 123 23.00 7.85 10.89
C ASN A 123 22.89 6.34 11.02
N SER A 124 21.72 5.80 10.65
CA SER A 124 21.42 4.37 10.71
C SER A 124 21.76 3.63 9.40
N MET A 125 22.18 4.37 8.35
CA MET A 125 22.43 3.86 6.99
C MET A 125 21.22 3.09 6.43
N LEU A 126 20.01 3.53 6.77
CA LEU A 126 18.78 2.93 6.27
C LEU A 126 18.17 3.80 5.17
N THR A 127 17.57 3.14 4.20
CA THR A 127 16.84 3.80 3.10
C THR A 127 15.46 3.20 2.96
N TYR A 128 14.51 4.03 2.54
CA TYR A 128 13.16 3.60 2.21
C TYR A 128 12.76 4.19 0.86
N THR A 129 12.17 3.34 0.02
CA THR A 129 11.64 3.71 -1.28
C THR A 129 10.15 3.43 -1.31
N ALA A 130 9.34 4.44 -1.60
CA ALA A 130 7.92 4.28 -1.93
C ALA A 130 7.72 4.52 -3.43
N ARG A 131 7.13 3.56 -4.12
CA ARG A 131 6.83 3.66 -5.54
C ARG A 131 5.31 3.58 -5.76
N PHE A 132 4.83 4.56 -6.50
CA PHE A 132 3.45 4.66 -6.96
C PHE A 132 3.44 4.43 -8.46
N ARG A 133 2.46 3.67 -8.94
CA ARG A 133 2.31 3.40 -10.36
C ARG A 133 0.84 3.47 -10.74
N CYS A 134 0.57 4.09 -11.89
CA CYS A 134 -0.75 4.04 -12.50
C CYS A 134 -0.62 3.59 -13.96
N LEU A 135 -1.55 2.76 -14.41
CA LEU A 135 -1.69 2.45 -15.83
C LEU A 135 -2.45 3.60 -16.50
N LYS A 136 -1.97 4.08 -17.65
CA LYS A 136 -2.55 5.27 -18.33
C LYS A 136 -4.03 5.14 -18.69
N LYS A 137 -4.58 3.92 -18.72
CA LYS A 137 -5.98 3.62 -19.06
C LYS A 137 -6.77 2.98 -17.90
N SER A 138 -6.28 3.03 -16.67
CA SER A 138 -6.90 2.41 -15.49
C SER A 138 -7.28 3.43 -14.42
N GLU A 139 -8.22 3.06 -13.54
CA GLU A 139 -8.52 3.77 -12.29
C GLU A 139 -7.66 3.28 -11.12
N THR A 140 -6.88 2.22 -11.34
CA THR A 140 -6.06 1.58 -10.31
C THR A 140 -4.71 2.26 -10.15
N PHE A 141 -4.34 2.45 -8.88
CA PHE A 141 -3.00 2.83 -8.46
C PHE A 141 -2.38 1.70 -7.66
N GLU A 142 -1.13 1.38 -7.99
CA GLU A 142 -0.30 0.41 -7.27
C GLU A 142 0.66 1.20 -6.37
N VAL A 143 0.78 0.77 -5.11
CA VAL A 143 1.75 1.33 -4.16
C VAL A 143 2.61 0.20 -3.61
N CYS A 144 3.92 0.34 -3.70
CA CYS A 144 4.87 -0.58 -3.08
C CYS A 144 5.93 0.18 -2.28
N GLY A 145 6.43 -0.46 -1.22
CA GLY A 145 7.42 0.09 -0.32
C GLY A 145 8.54 -0.89 -0.06
N ALA A 146 9.78 -0.40 -0.01
CA ALA A 146 10.96 -1.22 0.24
C ALA A 146 11.89 -0.54 1.24
N TYR A 147 12.29 -1.27 2.28
CA TYR A 147 13.34 -0.88 3.21
C TYR A 147 14.65 -1.56 2.80
N ALA A 148 15.75 -0.80 2.80
CA ALA A 148 17.09 -1.34 2.58
C ALA A 148 18.05 -0.90 3.69
N ASN A 149 18.83 -1.86 4.17
CA ASN A 149 19.86 -1.67 5.20
C ASN A 149 21.23 -1.64 4.54
N ASN A 150 21.86 -0.47 4.54
CA ASN A 150 23.18 -0.24 3.98
C ASN A 150 24.26 -0.15 5.08
N SER A 151 23.92 -0.50 6.31
CA SER A 151 24.87 -0.59 7.42
C SER A 151 25.60 -1.94 7.42
N ALA A 152 26.67 -2.03 8.19
CA ALA A 152 27.36 -3.30 8.44
C ALA A 152 26.67 -4.19 9.49
N ARG A 153 25.58 -3.73 10.11
CA ARG A 153 24.90 -4.41 11.23
C ARG A 153 23.51 -4.85 10.84
N ASN A 154 23.05 -5.95 11.44
CA ASN A 154 21.68 -6.42 11.27
C ASN A 154 20.70 -5.55 12.06
N ALA A 155 19.57 -5.25 11.44
CA ALA A 155 18.50 -4.47 12.05
C ALA A 155 17.15 -5.17 11.84
N ARG A 156 16.36 -5.25 12.91
CA ARG A 156 14.98 -5.71 12.84
C ARG A 156 14.03 -4.53 12.92
N ILE A 157 13.06 -4.51 12.01
CA ILE A 157 12.05 -3.44 11.94
C ILE A 157 10.66 -4.03 12.20
N ASN A 158 9.83 -3.26 12.88
CA ASN A 158 8.43 -3.59 13.10
C ASN A 158 7.57 -2.65 12.27
N ILE A 159 7.04 -3.17 11.16
CA ILE A 159 6.20 -2.40 10.25
C ILE A 159 4.76 -2.42 10.78
N SER A 160 4.31 -1.30 11.34
CA SER A 160 2.94 -1.14 11.82
C SER A 160 1.95 -0.77 10.72
N SER A 161 2.44 -0.19 9.62
CA SER A 161 1.68 0.13 8.42
C SER A 161 2.59 0.21 7.20
N VAL A 162 2.13 -0.30 6.05
CA VAL A 162 2.79 -0.13 4.74
C VAL A 162 2.11 0.93 3.88
N PHE A 163 0.85 1.21 4.16
CA PHE A 163 0.04 2.22 3.49
C PHE A 163 -1.10 2.63 4.43
N ALA A 164 -1.42 3.91 4.46
CA ALA A 164 -2.55 4.47 5.18
C ALA A 164 -3.29 5.46 4.27
N LEU A 165 -4.62 5.45 4.40
CA LEU A 165 -5.51 6.31 3.65
C LEU A 165 -6.61 6.80 4.58
N SER A 166 -7.03 8.04 4.43
CA SER A 166 -8.22 8.56 5.11
C SER A 166 -9.11 9.21 4.08
N PHE A 167 -10.37 8.81 4.07
CA PHE A 167 -11.38 9.29 3.14
C PHE A 167 -12.66 9.60 3.91
N SER A 168 -13.38 10.64 3.53
CA SER A 168 -14.73 10.85 4.07
C SER A 168 -15.77 10.45 3.07
N ALA A 169 -16.96 10.23 3.62
CA ALA A 169 -18.17 10.23 2.83
C ALA A 169 -19.15 11.27 3.34
N ASP A 170 -19.84 11.87 2.39
CA ASP A 170 -21.04 12.66 2.59
C ASP A 170 -22.31 11.80 2.72
N GLU A 171 -22.21 10.50 2.49
CA GLU A 171 -23.29 9.52 2.60
C GLU A 171 -22.86 8.29 3.45
N PRO A 172 -23.79 7.42 3.88
CA PRO A 172 -23.42 6.19 4.57
C PRO A 172 -22.49 5.30 3.71
N ILE A 173 -21.32 4.95 4.27
CA ILE A 173 -20.39 3.99 3.66
C ILE A 173 -20.72 2.58 4.15
N LYS A 174 -20.69 1.63 3.21
CA LYS A 174 -20.64 0.21 3.54
C LYS A 174 -19.29 -0.36 3.11
N ALA A 175 -18.72 -1.22 3.94
CA ALA A 175 -17.52 -1.98 3.61
C ALA A 175 -17.88 -3.44 3.33
N TRP A 176 -17.37 -3.96 2.22
CA TRP A 176 -17.55 -5.31 1.77
C TRP A 176 -16.24 -6.06 1.96
N THR A 177 -16.33 -7.20 2.64
CA THR A 177 -15.22 -8.12 2.81
C THR A 177 -15.60 -9.49 2.27
N PHE A 178 -14.60 -10.25 1.85
CA PHE A 178 -14.82 -11.50 1.15
C PHE A 178 -14.12 -12.62 1.90
N LYS A 179 -14.91 -13.51 2.49
CA LYS A 179 -14.38 -14.71 3.13
C LYS A 179 -13.94 -15.69 2.06
N LYS A 180 -12.83 -16.36 2.33
CA LYS A 180 -12.31 -17.39 1.44
C LYS A 180 -12.84 -18.77 1.84
N GLN A 181 -13.15 -19.58 0.84
CA GLN A 181 -13.21 -21.03 0.93
C GLN A 181 -12.14 -21.56 0.00
N SER A 182 -11.14 -22.24 0.54
CA SER A 182 -9.94 -22.54 -0.21
C SER A 182 -9.18 -21.27 -0.67
N GLY A 183 -8.61 -21.23 -1.87
CA GLY A 183 -8.04 -20.02 -2.48
C GLY A 183 -9.05 -19.17 -3.25
N GLU A 184 -10.35 -19.40 -3.07
CA GLU A 184 -11.44 -18.73 -3.78
C GLU A 184 -12.41 -18.06 -2.79
N ALA A 185 -13.26 -17.15 -3.28
CA ALA A 185 -14.32 -16.58 -2.46
C ALA A 185 -15.34 -17.67 -2.08
N GLU A 186 -15.84 -17.64 -0.84
CA GLU A 186 -16.87 -18.58 -0.40
C GLU A 186 -18.13 -18.43 -1.29
N GLY A 187 -18.59 -19.55 -1.86
CA GLY A 187 -19.72 -19.57 -2.78
C GLY A 187 -19.42 -19.03 -4.19
N TYR A 188 -18.17 -19.06 -4.67
CA TYR A 188 -17.80 -18.63 -6.04
C TYR A 188 -18.59 -19.34 -7.16
N ASN A 189 -19.16 -20.52 -6.88
CA ASN A 189 -19.90 -21.35 -7.82
C ASN A 189 -21.41 -21.07 -7.84
N GLN A 190 -21.88 -20.03 -7.13
CA GLN A 190 -23.29 -19.64 -7.06
C GLN A 190 -23.42 -18.11 -7.14
N PHE A 191 -24.57 -17.62 -7.62
CA PHE A 191 -24.87 -16.19 -7.68
C PHE A 191 -26.16 -15.86 -6.91
N PRO A 192 -26.10 -14.97 -5.90
CA PRO A 192 -24.89 -14.39 -5.31
C PRO A 192 -24.08 -15.45 -4.54
N GLY A 193 -22.76 -15.29 -4.46
CA GLY A 193 -21.90 -16.09 -3.58
C GLY A 193 -22.24 -15.85 -2.10
N SER A 194 -21.93 -16.77 -1.19
CA SER A 194 -22.28 -16.61 0.25
C SER A 194 -21.21 -15.87 1.06
N GLY A 195 -20.01 -15.70 0.50
CA GLY A 195 -18.84 -15.16 1.20
C GLY A 195 -18.73 -13.64 1.29
N HIS A 196 -19.75 -12.88 0.88
CA HIS A 196 -19.72 -11.43 0.95
C HIS A 196 -20.32 -10.97 2.29
N TYR A 197 -19.52 -10.22 3.06
CA TYR A 197 -19.94 -9.66 4.33
C TYR A 197 -19.94 -8.15 4.21
N ILE A 198 -21.10 -7.55 4.45
CA ILE A 198 -21.32 -6.10 4.36
C ILE A 198 -21.41 -5.56 5.78
N THR A 199 -20.49 -4.67 6.12
CA THR A 199 -20.53 -3.88 7.35
C THR A 199 -21.04 -2.50 7.00
N ASP A 200 -22.18 -2.13 7.59
CA ASP A 200 -22.67 -0.76 7.55
C ASP A 200 -22.04 0.03 8.70
N PHE A 201 -21.31 1.08 8.36
CA PHE A 201 -20.67 1.94 9.36
C PHE A 201 -21.72 2.78 10.13
N SER A 202 -22.95 2.94 9.62
CA SER A 202 -24.01 3.70 10.32
C SER A 202 -24.58 3.00 11.55
N ASP A 203 -24.40 1.68 11.69
CA ASP A 203 -25.10 0.84 12.69
C ASP A 203 -24.32 0.71 14.02
N GLY A 204 -23.43 1.65 14.32
CA GLY A 204 -22.59 1.64 15.52
C GLY A 204 -21.40 0.68 15.44
N MET A 205 -21.27 -0.08 14.34
CA MET A 205 -20.04 -0.74 13.96
C MET A 205 -19.08 0.29 13.38
N THR A 206 -17.92 0.46 14.01
CA THR A 206 -16.95 1.47 13.61
C THR A 206 -15.71 0.88 12.97
N GLU A 207 -15.59 -0.43 12.83
CA GLU A 207 -14.37 -1.06 12.30
C GLU A 207 -14.63 -2.27 11.41
N VAL A 208 -13.73 -2.44 10.43
CA VAL A 208 -13.58 -3.62 9.59
C VAL A 208 -12.12 -4.07 9.65
N ARG A 209 -11.91 -5.38 9.74
CA ARG A 209 -10.59 -6.00 9.75
C ARG A 209 -10.59 -7.22 8.83
N VAL A 210 -9.75 -7.17 7.81
CA VAL A 210 -9.48 -8.28 6.89
C VAL A 210 -8.07 -8.76 7.17
N GLU A 211 -7.90 -10.00 7.61
CA GLU A 211 -6.59 -10.59 7.87
C GLU A 211 -6.32 -11.79 6.99
N THR A 212 -5.11 -11.82 6.44
CA THR A 212 -4.55 -12.93 5.69
C THR A 212 -3.25 -13.38 6.34
N ASN A 213 -2.93 -14.66 6.19
CA ASN A 213 -1.68 -15.23 6.71
C ASN A 213 -1.11 -16.22 5.70
N VAL A 214 0.22 -16.20 5.49
CA VAL A 214 0.99 -17.11 4.64
C VAL A 214 0.78 -18.56 5.05
N ASN A 215 0.51 -18.77 6.35
CA ASN A 215 0.28 -20.05 6.98
C ASN A 215 -1.21 -20.43 7.01
N GLN A 216 -2.13 -19.61 6.48
CA GLN A 216 -3.47 -20.10 6.19
C GLN A 216 -3.32 -21.13 5.08
N ASP A 217 -3.52 -22.40 5.45
CA ASP A 217 -3.72 -23.50 4.50
C ASP A 217 -4.61 -22.99 3.35
N TRP A 218 -4.29 -23.39 2.12
CA TRP A 218 -5.14 -23.14 0.97
C TRP A 218 -6.59 -23.46 1.36
N GLY A 219 -6.85 -24.61 1.99
CA GLY A 219 -8.17 -25.03 2.48
C GLY A 219 -8.68 -24.39 3.78
N GLY A 220 -7.87 -23.59 4.47
CA GLY A 220 -8.22 -22.95 5.75
C GLY A 220 -9.20 -21.78 5.59
N ASN A 221 -9.97 -21.52 6.65
CA ASN A 221 -10.81 -20.32 6.75
C ASN A 221 -9.95 -19.05 6.79
N GLY A 222 -10.41 -17.98 6.14
CA GLY A 222 -9.73 -16.69 6.10
C GLY A 222 -10.49 -15.68 5.23
N TYR A 223 -9.83 -14.58 4.87
CA TYR A 223 -10.38 -13.58 3.96
C TYR A 223 -9.50 -13.45 2.70
N ILE A 224 -10.09 -12.98 1.61
CA ILE A 224 -9.34 -12.42 0.48
C ILE A 224 -8.85 -11.04 0.93
N PRO A 225 -7.58 -10.64 0.70
CA PRO A 225 -7.02 -9.37 1.16
C PRO A 225 -7.52 -8.20 0.31
N ILE A 226 -8.84 -7.99 0.30
CA ILE A 226 -9.53 -6.92 -0.40
C ILE A 226 -10.66 -6.38 0.46
N VAL A 227 -10.79 -5.06 0.50
CA VAL A 227 -11.96 -4.36 1.05
C VAL A 227 -12.52 -3.48 -0.06
N TYR A 228 -13.84 -3.53 -0.25
CA TYR A 228 -14.56 -2.67 -1.18
C TYR A 228 -15.51 -1.77 -0.40
N TYR A 229 -15.37 -0.45 -0.56
CA TYR A 229 -16.23 0.56 0.05
C TYR A 229 -17.24 1.05 -0.97
N THR A 230 -18.50 1.11 -0.58
CA THR A 230 -19.57 1.72 -1.39
C THR A 230 -20.10 2.95 -0.71
N LEU A 231 -20.20 4.04 -1.48
CA LEU A 231 -20.96 5.23 -1.11
C LEU A 231 -22.29 5.18 -1.88
N GLY A 232 -23.39 4.96 -1.17
CA GLY A 232 -24.67 4.65 -1.79
C GLY A 232 -24.57 3.44 -2.74
N ASP A 233 -25.30 3.50 -3.86
CA ASP A 233 -25.32 2.42 -4.87
C ASP A 233 -24.45 2.71 -6.11
N LEU A 234 -23.77 3.86 -6.16
CA LEU A 234 -23.19 4.39 -7.41
C LEU A 234 -21.67 4.54 -7.41
N ARG A 235 -21.01 4.61 -6.24
CA ARG A 235 -19.56 4.83 -6.16
C ARG A 235 -18.86 3.76 -5.35
N GLY A 236 -17.65 3.41 -5.79
CA GLY A 236 -16.83 2.39 -5.17
C GLY A 236 -15.37 2.81 -5.02
N LEU A 237 -14.77 2.45 -3.89
CA LEU A 237 -13.32 2.48 -3.66
C LEU A 237 -12.89 1.08 -3.24
N TYR A 238 -11.73 0.62 -3.67
CA TYR A 238 -11.19 -0.65 -3.19
C TYR A 238 -9.72 -0.56 -2.84
N THR A 239 -9.35 -1.32 -1.82
CA THR A 239 -7.96 -1.58 -1.46
C THR A 239 -7.75 -3.09 -1.51
N ALA A 240 -6.74 -3.51 -2.25
CA ALA A 240 -6.32 -4.90 -2.34
C ALA A 240 -4.82 -5.02 -2.09
N VAL A 241 -4.39 -6.12 -1.48
CA VAL A 241 -2.98 -6.36 -1.14
C VAL A 241 -2.50 -7.64 -1.82
N GLU A 242 -1.46 -7.51 -2.63
CA GLU A 242 -0.78 -8.62 -3.31
C GLU A 242 0.27 -9.27 -2.41
N TRP A 243 -0.07 -9.71 -1.19
CA TRP A 243 0.89 -10.39 -0.30
C TRP A 243 0.25 -11.39 0.65
N SER A 244 1.05 -12.35 1.10
CA SER A 244 0.58 -13.58 1.72
C SER A 244 0.32 -13.48 3.23
N SER A 245 0.86 -12.51 4.00
CA SER A 245 0.36 -12.19 5.36
C SER A 245 0.19 -10.69 5.53
N CYS A 246 -1.05 -10.22 5.55
CA CYS A 246 -1.34 -8.81 5.79
C CYS A 246 -2.64 -8.66 6.58
N ALA A 247 -2.89 -7.44 7.04
CA ALA A 247 -4.19 -7.06 7.50
C ALA A 247 -4.55 -5.67 6.98
N ILE A 248 -5.77 -5.56 6.44
CA ILE A 248 -6.41 -4.29 6.11
C ILE A 248 -7.33 -3.95 7.29
N TYR A 249 -7.13 -2.79 7.86
CA TYR A 249 -7.95 -2.26 8.94
C TYR A 249 -8.59 -0.97 8.47
N ALA A 250 -9.90 -0.84 8.65
CA ALA A 250 -10.62 0.39 8.37
C ALA A 250 -11.45 0.73 9.59
N LYS A 251 -11.39 1.99 10.03
CA LYS A 251 -12.17 2.46 11.18
C LYS A 251 -12.82 3.80 10.89
N GLN A 252 -14.10 3.92 11.17
CA GLN A 252 -14.82 5.17 11.12
C GLN A 252 -14.58 6.01 12.40
N GLU A 253 -14.23 7.27 12.20
CA GLU A 253 -14.12 8.28 13.26
C GLU A 253 -14.83 9.56 12.79
N GLY A 254 -16.08 9.76 13.25
CA GLY A 254 -16.97 10.77 12.67
C GLY A 254 -17.34 10.41 11.23
N ASP A 255 -17.17 11.35 10.30
CA ASP A 255 -17.49 11.14 8.88
C ASP A 255 -16.29 10.61 8.07
N VAL A 256 -15.18 10.27 8.74
CA VAL A 256 -13.93 9.83 8.11
C VAL A 256 -13.69 8.35 8.36
N ILE A 257 -13.41 7.60 7.29
CA ILE A 257 -12.85 6.25 7.36
C ILE A 257 -11.33 6.36 7.32
N ASN A 258 -10.68 5.81 8.33
CA ASN A 258 -9.24 5.67 8.43
C ASN A 258 -8.84 4.23 8.09
N GLU A 259 -8.28 4.04 6.91
CA GLU A 259 -7.71 2.77 6.48
C GLU A 259 -6.20 2.69 6.78
N ARG A 260 -5.75 1.49 7.15
CA ARG A 260 -4.34 1.11 7.10
C ARG A 260 -4.19 -0.31 6.57
N VAL A 261 -3.15 -0.51 5.79
CA VAL A 261 -2.62 -1.83 5.47
C VAL A 261 -1.40 -2.07 6.36
N ALA A 262 -1.36 -3.22 7.03
CA ALA A 262 -0.26 -3.66 7.88
C ALA A 262 0.21 -5.06 7.50
N LEU A 263 1.48 -5.36 7.79
CA LEU A 263 2.03 -6.70 7.66
C LEU A 263 1.85 -7.46 8.99
N SER A 264 1.58 -8.77 8.93
CA SER A 264 1.39 -9.62 10.10
C SER A 264 2.41 -10.77 10.13
N PRO A 265 3.24 -10.96 11.19
CA PRO A 265 3.98 -9.99 12.00
C PRO A 265 5.44 -9.78 11.50
N SER A 266 6.21 -8.96 12.23
CA SER A 266 7.65 -8.60 12.15
C SER A 266 8.55 -9.33 11.13
N ARG A 267 9.31 -8.57 10.31
CA ARG A 267 10.35 -9.08 9.40
C ARG A 267 11.76 -8.69 9.86
N THR A 268 12.71 -9.62 9.80
CA THR A 268 14.14 -9.37 10.05
C THR A 268 14.84 -9.03 8.74
N PHE A 269 15.71 -8.01 8.75
CA PHE A 269 16.54 -7.63 7.60
C PHE A 269 18.00 -7.98 7.90
N SER A 270 18.61 -8.80 7.06
CA SER A 270 20.04 -9.13 7.15
C SER A 270 20.86 -8.18 6.27
N ALA A 271 22.09 -7.90 6.68
CA ALA A 271 23.07 -7.23 5.82
C ALA A 271 23.32 -8.07 4.55
N LEU A 272 23.46 -7.38 3.41
CA LEU A 272 23.86 -7.97 2.13
C LEU A 272 25.33 -8.39 2.13
#